data_AF-A0A963EU04-F1
#
_entry.id   AF-A0A963EU04-F1
#
_cell.length_a   1.000
_cell.length_b   1.000
_cell.length_c   1.000
_cell.angle_alpha   90.00
_cell.angle_beta   90.00
_cell.angle_gamma   90.00
#
_symmetry.space_group_name_H-M   'P 1'
#
loop_
_entity.id
_entity.type
_entity.pdbx_description
1 polymer ?
#
loop_
_entity_poly.entity_id
_entity_poly.type
_entity_poly.pdbx_seq_one_letter_code
_entity_poly.pdbx_strand_id
1 'polypeptide(L)'
;MKKAVTLLLLIPVVALAQTPQGPNSGMDRGKMLAQMKQSMLPMMEQSLPEMVNTRQCVQATTNTAELKRCAEIMQAFQQKMMASAQPPPGAQAPRAGESAPPPPPPRQEQEIEWSQKVKDEIVQGLDRSIKQGEVMIRCLKSSDTPEQMDACMQQSGLGARRN
;
A
#
# COMPACT_ATOMS: atom_id res chain seq x y z
N MET A 1 -43.31 -68.29 -11.31
CA MET A 1 -43.47 -67.34 -12.45
C MET A 1 -43.43 -65.94 -11.86
N LYS A 2 -42.28 -65.27 -11.97
CA LYS A 2 -42.01 -64.09 -12.83
C LYS A 2 -42.74 -62.80 -12.41
N LYS A 3 -41.91 -61.86 -11.89
CA LYS A 3 -41.98 -60.38 -11.98
C LYS A 3 -43.06 -59.72 -11.10
N ALA A 4 -42.82 -58.59 -10.44
CA ALA A 4 -41.99 -57.46 -10.81
C ALA A 4 -41.32 -56.76 -9.61
N VAL A 5 -40.13 -56.24 -9.89
CA VAL A 5 -39.33 -55.33 -9.08
C VAL A 5 -40.02 -53.96 -9.07
N THR A 6 -40.35 -53.44 -7.90
CA THR A 6 -40.64 -52.01 -7.70
C THR A 6 -39.84 -51.55 -6.49
N LEU A 7 -38.57 -51.22 -6.73
CA LEU A 7 -37.71 -50.56 -5.77
C LEU A 7 -37.93 -49.05 -5.90
N LEU A 8 -38.91 -48.50 -5.19
CA LEU A 8 -39.11 -47.07 -5.02
C LEU A 8 -38.47 -46.64 -3.69
N LEU A 9 -37.15 -46.47 -3.70
CA LEU A 9 -36.43 -45.77 -2.65
C LEU A 9 -36.62 -44.26 -2.86
N LEU A 10 -37.70 -43.72 -2.30
CA LEU A 10 -37.85 -42.28 -2.07
C LEU A 10 -37.04 -41.90 -0.83
N ILE A 11 -35.75 -41.66 -1.01
CA ILE A 11 -34.95 -40.93 -0.02
C ILE A 11 -35.13 -39.45 -0.35
N PRO A 12 -35.72 -38.61 0.54
CA PRO A 12 -35.61 -37.18 0.39
C PRO A 12 -34.15 -36.82 0.66
N VAL A 13 -33.36 -36.71 -0.42
CA VAL A 13 -32.06 -36.07 -0.37
C VAL A 13 -32.32 -34.63 -0.01
N VAL A 14 -32.12 -34.30 1.27
CA VAL A 14 -32.02 -32.93 1.73
C VAL A 14 -30.82 -32.34 1.00
N ALA A 15 -31.07 -31.63 -0.10
CA ALA A 15 -30.06 -30.88 -0.82
C ALA A 15 -29.69 -29.65 0.01
N LEU A 16 -28.96 -29.85 1.10
CA LEU A 16 -28.17 -28.81 1.74
C LEU A 16 -26.79 -28.76 1.05
N ALA A 17 -26.79 -28.31 -0.19
CA ALA A 17 -25.57 -27.89 -0.88
C ALA A 17 -25.82 -26.52 -1.51
N GLN A 18 -26.23 -25.57 -0.67
CA GLN A 18 -26.03 -24.16 -0.94
C GLN A 18 -24.82 -23.76 -0.11
N THR A 19 -23.62 -24.03 -0.62
CA THR A 19 -22.46 -23.24 -0.22
C THR A 19 -22.85 -21.78 -0.46
N PRO A 20 -22.75 -20.87 0.52
CA PRO A 20 -22.82 -19.46 0.22
C PRO A 20 -21.61 -19.15 -0.66
N GLN A 21 -21.79 -19.20 -1.97
CA GLN A 21 -20.97 -18.41 -2.88
C GLN A 21 -21.37 -16.96 -2.63
N GLY A 22 -20.89 -16.44 -1.50
CA GLY A 22 -20.76 -15.00 -1.35
C GLY A 22 -19.92 -14.52 -2.54
N PRO A 23 -20.29 -13.40 -3.18
CA PRO A 23 -19.46 -12.83 -4.22
C PRO A 23 -18.06 -12.64 -3.63
N ASN A 24 -17.08 -13.29 -4.25
CA ASN A 24 -15.67 -13.13 -3.95
C ASN A 24 -15.35 -11.63 -3.79
N SER A 25 -15.17 -11.18 -2.55
CA SER A 25 -14.62 -9.87 -2.21
C SER A 25 -13.11 -9.86 -2.47
N GLY A 26 -12.70 -10.25 -3.66
CA GLY A 26 -11.35 -10.11 -4.18
C GLY A 26 -11.43 -9.15 -5.35
N MET A 27 -10.93 -7.93 -5.17
CA MET A 27 -10.83 -6.98 -6.27
C MET A 27 -10.02 -7.61 -7.40
N ASP A 28 -10.56 -7.57 -8.63
CA ASP A 28 -9.86 -8.05 -9.82
C ASP A 28 -8.46 -7.42 -9.93
N ARG A 29 -7.43 -8.23 -10.21
CA ARG A 29 -6.03 -7.77 -10.23
C ARG A 29 -5.78 -6.67 -11.26
N GLY A 30 -6.50 -6.70 -12.38
CA GLY A 30 -6.47 -5.65 -13.40
C GLY A 30 -7.04 -4.34 -12.86
N LYS A 31 -8.21 -4.40 -12.19
CA LYS A 31 -8.79 -3.24 -11.50
C LYS A 31 -7.87 -2.69 -10.41
N MET A 32 -7.21 -3.57 -9.67
CA MET A 32 -6.23 -3.17 -8.66
C MET A 32 -5.06 -2.42 -9.31
N LEU A 33 -4.45 -2.95 -10.37
CA LEU A 33 -3.35 -2.28 -11.10
C LEU A 33 -3.79 -0.91 -11.64
N ALA A 34 -4.98 -0.83 -12.24
CA ALA A 34 -5.54 0.43 -12.72
C ALA A 34 -5.70 1.44 -11.57
N GLN A 35 -6.21 1.00 -10.41
CA GLN A 35 -6.30 1.84 -9.22
C GLN A 35 -4.91 2.28 -8.72
N MET A 36 -3.91 1.38 -8.68
CA MET A 36 -2.55 1.74 -8.28
C MET A 36 -1.97 2.82 -9.20
N LYS A 37 -2.12 2.65 -10.53
CA LYS A 37 -1.71 3.63 -11.53
C LYS A 37 -2.43 4.98 -11.35
N GLN A 38 -3.71 4.97 -11.00
CA GLN A 38 -4.51 6.19 -10.89
C GLN A 38 -4.25 6.96 -9.59
N SER A 39 -4.18 6.26 -8.45
CA SER A 39 -4.13 6.91 -7.14
C SER A 39 -2.76 6.87 -6.47
N MET A 40 -2.01 5.77 -6.63
CA MET A 40 -0.72 5.61 -5.96
C MET A 40 0.44 6.16 -6.77
N LEU A 41 0.49 5.92 -8.09
CA LEU A 41 1.61 6.37 -8.91
C LEU A 41 1.86 7.89 -8.81
N PRO A 42 0.85 8.79 -8.91
CA PRO A 42 1.09 10.23 -8.75
C PRO A 42 1.59 10.59 -7.35
N MET A 43 1.13 9.88 -6.31
CA MET A 43 1.60 10.07 -4.93
C MET A 43 3.05 9.63 -4.77
N MET A 44 3.44 8.51 -5.38
CA MET A 44 4.82 8.01 -5.35
C MET A 44 5.77 8.93 -6.12
N GLU A 45 5.34 9.44 -7.28
CA GLU A 45 6.12 10.42 -8.05
C GLU A 45 6.32 11.74 -7.29
N GLN A 46 5.34 12.13 -6.46
CA GLN A 46 5.46 13.31 -5.58
C GLN A 46 6.28 13.03 -4.31
N SER A 47 6.25 11.81 -3.77
CA SER A 47 6.95 11.47 -2.52
C SER A 47 8.44 11.20 -2.71
N LEU A 48 8.85 10.70 -3.89
CA LEU A 48 10.23 10.32 -4.16
C LEU A 48 11.21 11.51 -4.03
N PRO A 49 10.93 12.71 -4.60
CA PRO A 49 11.79 13.88 -4.41
C PRO A 49 11.92 14.29 -2.93
N GLU A 50 10.84 14.18 -2.16
CA GLU A 50 10.87 14.52 -0.73
C GLU A 50 11.71 13.52 0.07
N MET A 51 11.65 12.23 -0.26
CA MET A 51 12.55 11.24 0.33
C MET A 51 14.02 11.52 0.00
N VAL A 52 14.32 11.90 -1.24
CA VAL A 52 15.68 12.31 -1.66
C VAL A 52 16.13 13.56 -0.89
N ASN A 53 15.25 14.54 -0.74
CA ASN A 53 15.52 15.77 0.02
C ASN A 53 15.78 15.48 1.50
N THR A 54 14.94 14.66 2.15
CA THR A 54 15.17 14.20 3.52
C THR A 54 16.50 13.47 3.64
N ARG A 55 16.85 12.61 2.70
CA ARG A 55 18.11 11.87 2.68
C ARG A 55 19.32 12.81 2.60
N GLN A 56 19.27 13.80 1.72
CA GLN A 56 20.31 14.83 1.60
C GLN A 56 20.42 15.67 2.88
N CYS A 57 19.28 16.07 3.46
CA CYS A 57 19.25 16.79 4.73
C CYS A 57 19.92 15.97 5.84
N VAL A 58 19.53 14.70 6.03
CA VAL A 58 20.09 13.80 7.05
C VAL A 58 21.61 13.65 6.86
N GLN A 59 22.07 13.53 5.62
CA GLN A 59 23.50 13.45 5.29
C GLN A 59 24.29 14.70 5.66
N ALA A 60 23.67 15.88 5.63
CA ALA A 60 24.31 17.12 6.04
C ALA A 60 24.32 17.33 7.57
N THR A 61 23.51 16.58 8.33
CA THR A 61 23.38 16.80 9.77
C THR A 61 24.62 16.42 10.58
N THR A 62 24.85 17.18 11.64
CA THR A 62 25.92 17.03 12.62
C THR A 62 25.43 16.99 14.07
N ASN A 63 24.13 17.23 14.30
CA ASN A 63 23.53 17.26 15.62
C ASN A 63 22.04 16.88 15.61
N THR A 64 21.47 16.69 16.80
CA THR A 64 20.07 16.28 17.00
C THR A 64 19.07 17.31 16.51
N ALA A 65 19.35 18.61 16.64
CA ALA A 65 18.44 19.66 16.22
C ALA A 65 18.27 19.69 14.69
N GLU A 66 19.37 19.51 13.95
CA GLU A 66 19.35 19.37 12.49
C GLU A 66 18.64 18.09 12.06
N LEU A 67 18.87 16.97 12.75
CA LEU A 67 18.18 15.71 12.47
C LEU A 67 16.66 15.84 12.63
N LYS A 68 16.20 16.52 13.68
CA LYS A 68 14.78 16.84 13.90
C LYS A 68 14.21 17.66 12.73
N ARG A 69 14.92 18.70 12.28
CA ARG A 69 14.51 19.50 11.10
C ARG A 69 14.43 18.69 9.81
N CYS A 70 15.32 17.72 9.61
CA CYS A 70 15.23 16.85 8.43
C CYS A 70 13.99 15.96 8.44
N ALA A 71 13.54 15.53 9.63
CA ALA A 71 12.31 14.76 9.78
C ALA A 71 11.05 15.59 9.43
N GLU A 72 11.09 16.91 9.64
CA GLU A 72 10.00 17.83 9.29
C GLU A 72 9.69 17.83 7.79
N ILE A 73 10.68 17.56 6.92
CA ILE A 73 10.47 17.49 5.45
C ILE A 73 9.42 16.43 5.11
N MET A 74 9.60 15.21 5.60
CA MET A 74 8.66 14.11 5.36
C MET A 74 7.32 14.34 6.07
N GLN A 75 7.33 14.94 7.27
CA GLN A 75 6.09 15.26 7.98
C GLN A 75 5.26 16.30 7.22
N ALA A 76 5.89 17.36 6.72
CA ALA A 76 5.24 18.39 5.91
C ALA A 76 4.65 17.79 4.62
N PHE A 77 5.38 16.89 3.96
CA PHE A 77 4.86 16.16 2.80
C PHE A 77 3.64 15.30 3.17
N GLN A 78 3.70 14.53 4.26
CA GLN A 78 2.57 13.71 4.73
C GLN A 78 1.33 14.56 5.04
N GLN A 79 1.52 15.71 5.70
CA GLN A 79 0.44 16.66 5.97
C GLN A 79 -0.17 17.21 4.69
N LYS A 80 0.66 17.61 3.71
CA LYS A 80 0.20 18.10 2.41
C LYS A 80 -0.63 17.03 1.67
N MET A 81 -0.17 15.78 1.66
CA MET A 81 -0.89 14.68 1.05
C MET A 81 -2.23 14.40 1.75
N MET A 82 -2.27 14.40 3.08
CA MET A 82 -3.51 14.24 3.85
C MET A 82 -4.50 15.38 3.60
N ALA A 83 -4.02 16.63 3.50
CA ALA A 83 -4.86 17.78 3.20
C ALA A 83 -5.45 17.70 1.78
N SER A 84 -4.67 17.22 0.80
CA SER A 84 -5.13 17.03 -0.58
C SER A 84 -6.10 15.86 -0.77
N ALA A 85 -6.20 14.96 0.21
CA ALA A 85 -7.15 13.85 0.22
C ALA A 85 -8.51 14.22 0.84
N GLN A 86 -8.65 15.43 1.39
CA GLN A 86 -9.93 15.91 1.91
C GLN A 86 -10.86 16.33 0.76
N PRO A 87 -12.14 15.96 0.79
CA PRO A 87 -13.08 16.38 -0.26
C PRO A 87 -13.21 17.92 -0.28
N PRO A 88 -13.44 18.52 -1.47
CA PRO A 88 -13.51 19.97 -1.62
C PRO A 88 -14.66 20.57 -0.78
N PRO A 89 -14.53 21.84 -0.35
CA PRO A 89 -15.61 22.53 0.37
C PRO A 89 -16.87 22.57 -0.51
N GLY A 90 -17.94 21.90 -0.07
CA GLY A 90 -19.21 21.81 -0.81
C GLY A 90 -19.54 20.42 -1.37
N ALA A 91 -18.60 19.47 -1.35
CA ALA A 91 -18.96 18.06 -1.45
C ALA A 91 -19.59 17.63 -0.12
N GLN A 92 -20.87 17.23 -0.15
CA GLN A 92 -21.50 16.62 1.03
C GLN A 92 -20.60 15.49 1.51
N ALA A 93 -20.11 15.60 2.74
CA ALA A 93 -19.47 14.48 3.41
C ALA A 93 -20.38 13.25 3.24
N PRO A 94 -19.85 12.06 2.89
CA PRO A 94 -20.62 10.84 3.01
C PRO A 94 -21.21 10.83 4.42
N ARG A 95 -22.53 10.62 4.51
CA ARG A 95 -23.25 10.62 5.79
C ARG A 95 -22.42 9.89 6.84
N ALA A 96 -22.24 10.52 8.00
CA ALA A 96 -21.65 9.88 9.18
C ALA A 96 -22.32 8.51 9.38
N GLY A 97 -21.61 7.45 9.01
CA GLY A 97 -22.22 6.13 8.78
C GLY A 97 -21.26 5.12 8.17
N GLU A 98 -20.24 5.55 7.42
CA GLU A 98 -19.15 4.67 7.00
C GLU A 98 -17.83 5.18 7.58
N SER A 99 -17.35 4.43 8.57
CA SER A 99 -16.14 4.56 9.36
C SER A 99 -14.94 5.14 8.60
N ALA A 100 -14.83 6.46 8.55
CA ALA A 100 -13.53 7.10 8.35
C ALA A 100 -12.66 6.65 9.54
N PRO A 101 -11.50 6.01 9.31
CA PRO A 101 -10.60 5.66 10.39
C PRO A 101 -10.29 6.95 11.17
N PRO A 102 -10.34 6.94 12.51
CA PRO A 102 -9.94 8.10 13.29
C PRO A 102 -8.53 8.52 12.85
N PRO A 103 -8.24 9.83 12.82
CA PRO A 103 -6.88 10.29 12.50
C PRO A 103 -5.90 9.54 13.40
N PRO A 104 -4.77 9.06 12.85
CA PRO A 104 -3.81 8.32 13.64
C PRO A 104 -3.40 9.16 14.86
N PRO A 105 -3.26 8.54 16.05
CA PRO A 105 -2.84 9.26 17.23
C PRO A 105 -1.53 10.01 16.93
N PRO A 106 -1.31 11.20 17.51
CA PRO A 106 -0.05 11.92 17.35
C PRO A 106 1.09 10.96 17.72
N ARG A 107 1.94 10.68 16.72
CA ARG A 107 3.10 9.79 16.91
C ARG A 107 3.96 10.46 17.97
N GLN A 108 4.05 9.85 19.16
CA GLN A 108 4.97 10.32 20.20
C GLN A 108 6.35 10.45 19.55
N GLU A 109 6.91 11.66 19.56
CA GLU A 109 8.27 11.92 19.09
C GLU A 109 9.20 11.09 19.96
N GLN A 110 9.61 9.93 19.46
CA GLN A 110 10.74 9.23 20.04
C GLN A 110 11.92 10.18 19.90
N GLU A 111 12.52 10.53 21.03
CA GLU A 111 13.66 11.43 21.04
C GLU A 111 14.86 10.68 20.45
N ILE A 112 15.07 10.85 19.14
CA ILE A 112 16.20 10.28 18.44
C ILE A 112 17.40 11.18 18.73
N GLU A 113 18.32 10.70 19.57
CA GLU A 113 19.60 11.36 19.76
C GLU A 113 20.50 11.16 18.55
N TRP A 114 21.18 12.23 18.14
CA TRP A 114 22.13 12.16 17.04
C TRP A 114 23.35 11.33 17.43
N SER A 115 23.73 10.43 16.53
CA SER A 115 25.05 9.82 16.46
C SER A 115 25.35 9.51 15.00
N GLN A 116 26.64 9.34 14.67
CA GLN A 116 27.02 8.94 13.31
C GLN A 116 26.35 7.62 12.90
N LYS A 117 26.24 6.66 13.83
CA LYS A 117 25.53 5.39 13.60
C LYS A 117 24.05 5.61 13.25
N VAL A 118 23.35 6.44 14.02
CA VAL A 118 21.93 6.76 13.77
C VAL A 118 21.75 7.43 12.40
N LYS A 119 22.62 8.38 12.07
CA LYS A 119 22.63 9.02 10.74
C LYS A 119 22.80 7.99 9.62
N ASP A 120 23.78 7.11 9.74
CA ASP A 120 24.07 6.09 8.73
C ASP A 120 22.89 5.11 8.58
N GLU A 121 22.26 4.68 9.67
CA GLU A 121 21.08 3.83 9.66
C GLU A 121 19.89 4.50 8.97
N ILE A 122 19.63 5.78 9.25
CA ILE A 122 18.57 6.56 8.60
C ILE A 122 18.84 6.71 7.11
N VAL A 123 20.07 7.07 6.73
CA VAL A 123 20.47 7.20 5.32
C VAL A 123 20.32 5.88 4.57
N GLN A 124 20.76 4.76 5.15
CA GLN A 124 20.59 3.44 4.55
C GLN A 124 19.11 3.06 4.39
N GLY A 125 18.27 3.40 5.37
CA GLY A 125 16.82 3.21 5.30
C GLY A 125 16.18 4.03 4.17
N LEU A 126 16.60 5.29 4.02
CA LEU A 126 16.13 6.18 2.96
C LEU A 126 16.61 5.71 1.58
N ASP A 127 17.87 5.32 1.43
CA ASP A 127 18.42 4.80 0.17
C ASP A 127 17.66 3.54 -0.30
N ARG A 128 17.33 2.65 0.63
CA ARG A 128 16.51 1.47 0.33
C ARG A 128 15.11 1.86 -0.13
N SER A 129 14.47 2.79 0.58
CA SER A 129 13.11 3.25 0.28
C SER A 129 13.03 3.97 -1.06
N ILE A 130 14.00 4.85 -1.36
CA ILE A 130 14.13 5.57 -2.64
C ILE A 130 14.25 4.55 -3.78
N LYS A 131 15.17 3.59 -3.67
CA LYS A 131 15.36 2.55 -4.69
C LYS A 131 14.11 1.71 -4.91
N GLN A 132 13.41 1.32 -3.84
CA GLN A 132 12.15 0.59 -3.94
C GLN A 132 11.05 1.43 -4.62
N GLY A 133 10.95 2.71 -4.27
CA GLY A 133 10.03 3.66 -4.87
C GLY A 133 10.28 3.84 -6.37
N GLU A 134 11.52 4.05 -6.78
CA GLU A 134 11.92 4.16 -8.19
C GLU A 134 11.55 2.91 -9.00
N VAL A 135 11.81 1.72 -8.45
CA VAL A 135 11.45 0.45 -9.11
C VAL A 135 9.94 0.34 -9.24
N MET A 136 9.19 0.60 -8.17
CA MET A 136 7.73 0.50 -8.18
C MET A 136 7.12 1.49 -9.19
N ILE A 137 7.58 2.75 -9.19
CA ILE A 137 7.15 3.77 -10.18
C ILE A 137 7.43 3.27 -11.59
N ARG A 138 8.65 2.80 -11.86
CA ARG A 138 9.03 2.28 -13.18
C ARG A 138 8.12 1.14 -13.61
N CYS A 139 7.93 0.15 -12.74
CA CYS A 139 7.11 -1.02 -13.04
C CYS A 139 5.64 -0.66 -13.23
N LEU A 140 5.09 0.22 -12.41
CA LEU A 140 3.73 0.73 -12.61
C LEU A 140 3.60 1.47 -13.94
N LYS A 141 4.58 2.28 -14.34
CA LYS A 141 4.52 3.02 -15.61
C LYS A 141 4.66 2.12 -16.84
N SER A 142 5.49 1.08 -16.75
CA SER A 142 5.80 0.21 -17.88
C SER A 142 4.84 -0.98 -18.05
N SER A 143 3.94 -1.21 -17.10
CA SER A 143 3.09 -2.40 -17.08
C SER A 143 1.63 -2.06 -17.34
N ASP A 144 1.03 -2.70 -18.34
CA ASP A 144 -0.38 -2.58 -18.67
C ASP A 144 -1.21 -3.74 -18.10
N THR A 145 -0.56 -4.85 -17.75
CA THR A 145 -1.20 -6.01 -17.11
C THR A 145 -0.53 -6.39 -15.78
N PRO A 146 -1.24 -7.07 -14.87
CA PRO A 146 -0.65 -7.58 -13.63
C PRO A 146 0.57 -8.48 -13.85
N GLU A 147 0.59 -9.27 -14.92
CA GLU A 147 1.70 -10.19 -15.25
C GLU A 147 2.95 -9.41 -15.64
N GLN A 148 2.80 -8.33 -16.42
CA GLN A 148 3.90 -7.43 -16.75
C GLN A 148 4.45 -6.73 -15.51
N MET A 149 3.55 -6.35 -14.59
CA MET A 149 3.92 -5.75 -13.30
C MET A 149 4.73 -6.73 -12.45
N ASP A 150 4.25 -7.97 -12.30
CA ASP A 150 4.94 -9.02 -11.55
C ASP A 150 6.33 -9.31 -12.16
N ALA A 151 6.40 -9.43 -13.48
CA ALA A 151 7.66 -9.68 -14.18
C ALA A 151 8.66 -8.54 -13.98
N CYS A 152 8.22 -7.28 -14.08
CA CYS A 152 9.08 -6.12 -13.83
C CYS A 152 9.60 -6.11 -12.38
N MET A 153 8.72 -6.37 -11.41
CA MET A 153 9.09 -6.41 -9.99
C MET A 153 10.08 -7.55 -9.69
N GLN A 154 9.92 -8.72 -10.32
CA GLN A 154 10.86 -9.83 -10.17
C GLN A 154 12.23 -9.51 -10.77
N GLN A 155 12.28 -8.93 -11.98
CA GLN A 155 13.52 -8.52 -12.64
C GLN A 155 14.32 -7.48 -11.85
N SER A 156 13.63 -6.64 -11.07
CA SER A 156 14.28 -5.64 -10.23
C SER A 156 15.08 -6.21 -9.06
N GLY A 157 14.96 -7.53 -8.78
CA GLY A 157 15.57 -8.19 -7.63
C GLY A 157 14.95 -7.82 -6.28
N LEU A 158 13.85 -7.05 -6.28
CA LEU A 158 13.04 -6.73 -5.10
C LEU A 158 11.80 -7.62 -4.96
N GLY A 159 11.43 -8.37 -6.01
CA GLY A 159 10.42 -9.43 -5.94
C GLY A 159 10.93 -10.56 -5.05
N ALA A 160 10.14 -10.94 -4.04
CA ALA A 160 10.48 -11.85 -2.96
C ALA A 160 11.46 -12.97 -3.34
N ARG A 161 12.68 -12.94 -2.79
CA ARG A 161 13.38 -14.20 -2.46
C ARG A 161 12.57 -14.87 -1.36
N ARG A 162 11.59 -15.69 -1.73
CA ARG A 162 11.14 -16.76 -0.85
C ARG A 162 12.26 -17.81 -0.90
N ASN A 163 13.11 -17.82 0.13
CA ASN A 163 13.82 -19.04 0.49
C ASN A 163 12.82 -20.01 1.14
#